data_AF-A0A842SFL5-F1
#
_entry.id   AF-A0A842SFL5-F1
#
_cell.length_a   1.000
_cell.length_b   1.000
_cell.length_c   1.000
_cell.angle_alpha   90.00
_cell.angle_beta   90.00
_cell.angle_gamma   90.00
#
_symmetry.space_group_name_H-M   'P 1'
#
loop_
_entity.id
_entity.type
_entity.pdbx_description
1 polymer ?
#
loop_
_entity_poly.entity_id
_entity_poly.type
_entity_poly.pdbx_seq_one_letter_code
_entity_poly.pdbx_strand_id
1 'polypeptide(L)'
;MPEKTALMKKYEQTHPTKHAIWRGEITKQFKNWRDQYLREKETPSKEIRFKELVSFEIVLFLSISQFNKPTFTKIMAFCSSFGMKSKDTVKVIVKKIKQGDISYTKPEDFRLEEILDALLDVEQLDLPLTLRVNEVFHNFNKLQFNRPTQIVEYFKKLQKDYPNFVNLSSSQLDREEDLITFKRLFPEKIKFQLSNRWLFSD
;
A
#
# COMPACT_ATOMS: atom_id res chain seq x y z
N MET A 1 -2.10 -0.68 37.66
CA MET A 1 -1.38 -1.03 36.41
C MET A 1 -2.38 -1.65 35.44
N PRO A 2 -2.44 -1.24 34.16
CA PRO A 2 -3.46 -1.76 33.23
C PRO A 2 -3.17 -3.19 32.79
N GLU A 3 -4.21 -4.03 32.71
CA GLU A 3 -4.09 -5.44 32.37
C GLU A 3 -3.76 -5.69 30.90
N LYS A 4 -2.83 -6.62 30.64
CA LYS A 4 -2.42 -7.03 29.29
C LYS A 4 -3.47 -7.93 28.65
N THR A 5 -3.81 -7.66 27.38
CA THR A 5 -4.72 -8.51 26.59
C THR A 5 -4.08 -9.86 26.23
N ALA A 6 -4.91 -10.87 25.92
CA ALA A 6 -4.44 -12.20 25.54
C ALA A 6 -3.50 -12.20 24.31
N LEU A 7 -3.74 -11.30 23.35
CA LEU A 7 -2.88 -11.10 22.17
C LEU A 7 -1.48 -10.57 22.55
N MET A 8 -1.42 -9.66 23.52
CA MET A 8 -0.14 -9.10 24.02
C MET A 8 0.67 -10.14 24.78
N LYS A 9 0.00 -10.97 25.61
CA LYS A 9 0.66 -12.06 26.35
C LYS A 9 1.28 -13.09 25.40
N LYS A 10 0.56 -13.49 24.34
CA LYS A 10 1.04 -14.45 23.33
C LYS A 10 2.22 -13.91 22.51
N TYR A 11 2.25 -12.60 22.28
CA TYR A 11 3.33 -11.95 21.53
C TYR A 11 4.62 -11.80 22.35
N GLU A 12 4.53 -11.39 23.61
CA GLU A 12 5.69 -11.29 24.52
C GLU A 12 6.35 -12.64 24.76
N GLN A 13 5.57 -13.72 24.80
CA GLN A 13 6.07 -15.09 24.92
C GLN A 13 6.85 -15.56 23.68
N THR A 14 6.56 -15.00 22.50
CA THR A 14 7.14 -15.47 21.23
C THR A 14 8.28 -14.58 20.71
N HIS A 15 8.44 -13.36 21.23
CA HIS A 15 9.43 -12.38 20.74
C HIS A 15 10.08 -11.58 21.91
N PRO A 16 11.00 -12.19 22.67
CA PRO A 16 11.49 -11.66 23.96
C PRO A 16 12.46 -10.46 23.86
N THR A 17 12.96 -10.11 22.68
CA THR A 17 13.97 -9.07 22.50
C THR A 17 13.34 -7.72 22.12
N LYS A 18 13.36 -6.75 23.06
CA LYS A 18 13.16 -5.27 22.97
C LYS A 18 11.98 -4.69 22.14
N HIS A 19 11.58 -5.27 21.02
CA HIS A 19 10.45 -4.89 20.17
C HIS A 19 9.07 -5.17 20.80
N ALA A 20 8.97 -6.05 21.80
CA ALA A 20 7.70 -6.40 22.44
C ALA A 20 7.18 -5.31 23.39
N ILE A 21 8.07 -4.59 24.07
CA ILE A 21 7.71 -3.52 25.01
C ILE A 21 7.00 -2.38 24.25
N TRP A 22 7.55 -1.99 23.09
CA TRP A 22 7.03 -0.90 22.27
C TRP A 22 5.73 -1.25 21.53
N ARG A 23 5.56 -2.51 21.08
CA ARG A 23 4.24 -2.97 20.56
C ARG A 23 3.18 -2.96 21.64
N GLY A 24 3.52 -3.30 22.88
CA GLY A 24 2.60 -3.26 24.02
C GLY A 24 2.11 -1.84 24.33
N GLU A 25 3.03 -0.88 24.32
CA GLU A 25 2.74 0.54 24.54
C GLU A 25 1.85 1.11 23.43
N ILE A 26 2.22 0.89 22.16
CA ILE A 26 1.46 1.37 20.98
C ILE A 26 0.06 0.73 20.92
N THR A 27 -0.05 -0.57 21.21
CA THR A 27 -1.35 -1.27 21.20
C THR A 27 -2.26 -0.78 22.33
N LYS A 28 -1.68 -0.43 23.49
CA LYS A 28 -2.41 0.10 24.65
C LYS A 28 -2.82 1.56 24.43
N GLN A 29 -1.96 2.38 23.84
CA GLN A 29 -2.30 3.73 23.39
C GLN A 29 -3.42 3.66 22.35
N PHE A 30 -3.37 2.73 21.39
CA PHE A 30 -4.43 2.52 20.40
C PHE A 30 -5.75 2.07 21.04
N LYS A 31 -5.73 1.16 22.02
CA LYS A 31 -6.94 0.74 22.74
C LYS A 31 -7.58 1.89 23.51
N ASN A 32 -6.78 2.61 24.30
CA ASN A 32 -7.24 3.77 25.06
C ASN A 32 -7.79 4.85 24.12
N TRP A 33 -7.11 5.07 23.00
CA TRP A 33 -7.51 6.01 21.96
C TRP A 33 -8.81 5.60 21.25
N ARG A 34 -8.98 4.33 20.86
CA ARG A 34 -10.22 3.83 20.24
C ARG A 34 -11.41 3.98 21.18
N ASP A 35 -11.21 3.65 22.46
CA ASP A 35 -12.25 3.75 23.47
C ASP A 35 -12.56 5.22 23.82
N GLN A 36 -11.63 6.15 23.59
CA GLN A 36 -11.85 7.60 23.68
C GLN A 36 -12.54 8.15 22.42
N TYR A 37 -12.16 7.69 21.23
CA TYR A 37 -12.76 8.03 19.93
C TYR A 37 -14.25 7.62 19.86
N LEU A 38 -14.60 6.46 20.41
CA LEU A 38 -16.01 6.04 20.53
C LEU A 38 -16.83 6.94 21.48
N ARG A 39 -16.17 7.63 22.41
CA ARG A 39 -16.79 8.57 23.36
C ARG A 39 -16.89 10.00 22.82
N GLU A 40 -15.96 10.43 21.96
CA GLU A 40 -15.88 11.80 21.42
C GLU A 40 -16.69 12.02 20.13
N LYS A 41 -17.59 11.10 19.75
CA LYS A 41 -18.43 11.22 18.54
C LYS A 41 -19.47 12.36 18.55
N GLU A 42 -19.39 13.28 19.51
CA GLU A 42 -20.17 14.52 19.54
C GLU A 42 -19.25 15.72 19.20
N THR A 43 -19.31 16.14 17.92
CA THR A 43 -18.88 17.42 17.29
C THR A 43 -17.49 17.53 16.59
N PRO A 44 -17.42 17.94 15.29
CA PRO A 44 -16.21 17.89 14.45
C PRO A 44 -15.63 19.28 14.11
N SER A 45 -14.34 19.44 13.73
CA SER A 45 -14.05 19.78 12.30
C SER A 45 -12.57 19.92 11.87
N LYS A 46 -11.54 19.89 12.75
CA LYS A 46 -10.12 19.91 12.29
C LYS A 46 -9.21 18.94 13.04
N GLU A 47 -9.39 18.81 14.34
CA GLU A 47 -8.70 17.80 15.15
C GLU A 47 -8.99 16.37 14.68
N ILE A 48 -10.22 16.09 14.23
CA ILE A 48 -10.61 14.76 13.78
C ILE A 48 -9.78 14.31 12.57
N ARG A 49 -9.52 15.19 11.59
CA ARG A 49 -8.73 14.82 10.40
C ARG A 49 -7.27 14.52 10.74
N PHE A 50 -6.66 15.26 11.68
CA PHE A 50 -5.31 14.99 12.14
C PHE A 50 -5.24 13.69 12.94
N LYS A 51 -6.21 13.49 13.85
CA LYS A 51 -6.37 12.26 14.65
C LYS A 51 -6.55 11.03 13.72
N GLU A 52 -7.39 11.11 12.70
CA GLU A 52 -7.60 10.03 11.71
C GLU A 52 -6.33 9.72 10.90
N LEU A 53 -5.58 10.73 10.46
CA LEU A 53 -4.31 10.53 9.74
C LEU A 53 -3.27 9.77 10.59
N VAL A 54 -3.15 10.10 11.88
CA VAL A 54 -2.27 9.41 12.82
C VAL A 54 -2.72 7.95 13.00
N SER A 55 -4.02 7.68 13.08
CA SER A 55 -4.56 6.32 13.16
C SER A 55 -4.20 5.48 11.95
N PHE A 56 -4.26 6.06 10.75
CA PHE A 56 -3.95 5.35 9.51
C PHE A 56 -2.49 4.96 9.42
N GLU A 57 -1.58 5.85 9.82
CA GLU A 57 -0.14 5.57 9.86
C GLU A 57 0.19 4.46 10.87
N ILE A 58 -0.46 4.45 12.05
CA ILE A 58 -0.28 3.38 13.04
C ILE A 58 -0.79 2.03 12.51
N VAL A 59 -1.98 1.99 11.92
CA VAL A 59 -2.52 0.73 11.36
C VAL A 59 -1.66 0.23 10.21
N LEU A 60 -1.16 1.12 9.35
CA LEU A 60 -0.21 0.77 8.30
C LEU A 60 1.10 0.20 8.87
N PHE A 61 1.69 0.84 9.89
CA PHE A 61 2.87 0.34 10.58
C PHE A 61 2.65 -1.08 11.15
N LEU A 62 1.51 -1.32 11.79
CA LEU A 62 1.15 -2.64 12.32
C LEU A 62 1.02 -3.67 11.20
N SER A 63 0.38 -3.30 10.09
CA SER A 63 0.22 -4.20 8.94
C SER A 63 1.57 -4.65 8.37
N ILE A 64 2.57 -3.77 8.31
CA ILE A 64 3.88 -4.11 7.74
C ILE A 64 4.73 -4.85 8.78
N SER A 65 4.72 -4.43 10.03
CA SER A 65 5.57 -5.00 11.09
C SER A 65 5.13 -6.40 11.55
N GLN A 66 3.83 -6.74 11.46
CA GLN A 66 3.32 -8.01 11.98
C GLN A 66 3.44 -9.17 10.99
N PHE A 67 3.44 -8.92 9.68
CA PHE A 67 3.56 -9.98 8.70
C PHE A 67 5.03 -10.30 8.41
N ASN A 68 5.38 -11.59 8.39
CA ASN A 68 6.72 -12.06 7.98
C ASN A 68 7.05 -11.69 6.51
N LYS A 69 6.02 -11.53 5.66
CA LYS A 69 6.13 -11.13 4.25
C LYS A 69 4.88 -10.30 3.89
N PRO A 70 4.85 -9.00 4.23
CA PRO A 70 3.69 -8.15 3.97
C PRO A 70 3.62 -7.86 2.47
N THR A 71 2.55 -8.30 1.81
CA THR A 71 2.25 -7.95 0.42
C THR A 71 1.19 -6.86 0.40
N PHE A 72 1.03 -6.17 -0.72
CA PHE A 72 0.05 -5.10 -0.86
C PHE A 72 -1.36 -5.56 -0.45
N THR A 73 -1.79 -6.72 -0.91
CA THR A 73 -3.11 -7.27 -0.57
C THR A 73 -3.27 -7.59 0.91
N LYS A 74 -2.23 -8.11 1.58
CA LYS A 74 -2.27 -8.36 3.02
C LYS A 74 -2.38 -7.07 3.81
N ILE A 75 -1.64 -6.04 3.41
CA ILE A 75 -1.70 -4.70 3.99
C ILE A 75 -3.12 -4.14 3.81
N MET A 76 -3.65 -4.16 2.59
CA MET A 76 -4.99 -3.65 2.29
C MET A 76 -6.09 -4.38 3.07
N ALA A 77 -6.02 -5.72 3.15
CA ALA A 77 -6.98 -6.52 3.92
C ALA A 77 -6.90 -6.21 5.43
N PHE A 78 -5.69 -6.05 5.97
CA PHE A 78 -5.49 -5.66 7.36
C PHE A 78 -6.09 -4.28 7.61
N CYS A 79 -5.70 -3.25 6.84
CA CYS A 79 -6.24 -1.89 6.99
C CYS A 79 -7.77 -1.86 6.86
N SER A 80 -8.34 -2.60 5.90
CA SER A 80 -9.79 -2.72 5.72
C SER A 80 -10.49 -3.32 6.94
N SER A 81 -9.86 -4.25 7.67
CA SER A 81 -10.42 -4.80 8.91
C SER A 81 -10.54 -3.78 10.05
N PHE A 82 -9.82 -2.65 9.95
CA PHE A 82 -9.95 -1.49 10.84
C PHE A 82 -10.90 -0.41 10.28
N GLY A 83 -11.66 -0.71 9.22
CA GLY A 83 -12.61 0.20 8.60
C GLY A 83 -11.98 1.25 7.67
N MET A 84 -10.69 1.12 7.34
CA MET A 84 -10.01 2.05 6.45
C MET A 84 -10.44 1.83 5.00
N LYS A 85 -10.72 2.92 4.28
CA LYS A 85 -11.02 2.86 2.86
C LYS A 85 -9.74 2.58 2.07
N SER A 86 -9.90 1.86 0.96
CA SER A 86 -8.79 1.48 0.08
C SER A 86 -8.01 2.69 -0.45
N LYS A 87 -8.73 3.73 -0.91
CA LYS A 87 -8.13 4.97 -1.42
C LYS A 87 -7.25 5.68 -0.39
N ASP A 88 -7.73 5.78 0.84
CA ASP A 88 -7.00 6.40 1.95
C ASP A 88 -5.78 5.58 2.34
N THR A 89 -5.92 4.24 2.36
CA THR A 89 -4.79 3.32 2.62
C THR A 89 -3.71 3.45 1.56
N VAL A 90 -4.08 3.48 0.27
CA VAL A 90 -3.15 3.69 -0.85
C VAL A 90 -2.43 5.02 -0.71
N LYS A 91 -3.15 6.11 -0.42
CA LYS A 91 -2.57 7.44 -0.22
C LYS A 91 -1.48 7.44 0.86
N VAL A 92 -1.74 6.79 1.99
CA VAL A 92 -0.77 6.72 3.10
C VAL A 92 0.42 5.83 2.74
N ILE A 93 0.21 4.70 2.05
CA ILE A 93 1.30 3.86 1.54
C ILE A 93 2.21 4.67 0.61
N VAL A 94 1.65 5.35 -0.39
CA VAL A 94 2.40 6.16 -1.35
C VAL A 94 3.19 7.26 -0.63
N LYS A 95 2.53 8.00 0.28
CA LYS A 95 3.18 9.04 1.10
C LYS A 95 4.39 8.46 1.84
N LYS A 96 4.24 7.32 2.49
CA LYS A 96 5.28 6.71 3.32
C LYS A 96 6.41 6.08 2.53
N ILE A 97 6.15 5.61 1.31
CA ILE A 97 7.20 5.23 0.36
C ILE A 97 8.01 6.46 -0.06
N LYS A 98 7.35 7.56 -0.42
CA LYS A 98 8.02 8.82 -0.81
C LYS A 98 8.85 9.43 0.33
N GLN A 99 8.39 9.30 1.57
CA GLN A 99 9.14 9.72 2.76
C GLN A 99 10.33 8.79 3.08
N GLY A 100 10.37 7.60 2.45
CA GLY A 100 11.37 6.58 2.71
C GLY A 100 11.14 5.81 4.01
N ASP A 101 9.97 5.94 4.62
CA ASP A 101 9.57 5.21 5.84
C ASP A 101 9.18 3.75 5.54
N ILE A 102 8.70 3.52 4.32
CA ILE A 102 8.42 2.19 3.78
C ILE A 102 9.31 1.98 2.56
N SER A 103 9.95 0.82 2.49
CA SER A 103 10.56 0.35 1.26
C SER A 103 9.87 -0.94 0.80
N TYR A 104 10.07 -1.29 -0.47
CA TYR A 104 9.53 -2.50 -1.05
C TYR A 104 10.62 -3.24 -1.83
N THR A 105 10.47 -4.56 -1.97
CA THR A 105 11.39 -5.39 -2.75
C THR A 105 11.34 -4.94 -4.21
N LYS A 106 12.47 -4.48 -4.75
CA LYS A 106 12.54 -4.07 -6.16
C LYS A 106 12.36 -5.28 -7.08
N PRO A 107 11.54 -5.18 -8.14
CA PRO A 107 11.44 -6.23 -9.14
C PRO A 107 12.75 -6.35 -9.92
N GLU A 108 13.08 -7.56 -10.40
CA GLU A 108 14.25 -7.77 -11.27
C GLU A 108 14.04 -7.19 -12.68
N ASP A 109 12.78 -7.07 -13.11
CA ASP A 109 12.42 -6.43 -14.38
C ASP A 109 12.45 -4.90 -14.23
N PHE A 110 13.45 -4.27 -14.85
CA PHE A 110 13.61 -2.82 -14.89
C PHE A 110 12.34 -2.10 -15.39
N ARG A 111 11.65 -2.65 -16.38
CA ARG A 111 10.42 -2.02 -16.90
C ARG A 111 9.28 -2.07 -15.90
N LEU A 112 9.23 -3.12 -15.06
CA LEU A 112 8.26 -3.18 -13.98
C LEU A 112 8.60 -2.18 -12.88
N GLU A 113 9.89 -2.01 -12.55
CA GLU A 113 10.33 -0.98 -11.61
C GLU A 113 9.87 0.42 -12.06
N GLU A 114 10.16 0.79 -13.30
CA GLU A 114 9.77 2.08 -13.88
C GLU A 114 8.24 2.28 -13.92
N ILE A 115 7.47 1.21 -14.16
CA ILE A 115 6.00 1.27 -14.08
C ILE A 115 5.55 1.56 -12.64
N LEU A 116 6.13 0.88 -11.64
CA LEU A 116 5.77 1.09 -10.25
C LEU A 116 6.12 2.52 -9.81
N ASP A 117 7.28 3.02 -10.18
CA ASP A 117 7.70 4.39 -9.88
C ASP A 117 6.77 5.42 -10.52
N ALA A 118 6.42 5.24 -11.79
CA ALA A 118 5.45 6.11 -12.47
C ALA A 118 4.05 6.07 -11.82
N LEU A 119 3.59 4.90 -11.37
CA LEU A 119 2.32 4.77 -10.64
C LEU A 119 2.36 5.47 -9.28
N LEU A 120 3.50 5.45 -8.58
CA LEU A 120 3.70 6.16 -7.31
C LEU A 120 3.69 7.67 -7.48
N ASP A 121 4.00 8.18 -8.67
CA ASP A 121 4.02 9.61 -8.99
C ASP A 121 2.67 10.19 -9.43
N VAL A 122 1.65 9.35 -9.63
CA VAL A 122 0.28 9.80 -9.90
C VAL A 122 -0.32 10.48 -8.65
N GLU A 123 -0.61 11.78 -8.75
CA GLU A 123 -1.10 12.61 -7.63
C GLU A 123 -2.41 12.10 -7.02
N GLN A 124 -3.31 11.57 -7.85
CA GLN A 124 -4.59 11.01 -7.45
C GLN A 124 -4.77 9.61 -8.03
N LEU A 125 -4.05 8.65 -7.46
CA LEU A 125 -4.17 7.26 -7.87
C LEU A 125 -5.49 6.65 -7.36
N ASP A 126 -6.46 6.48 -8.26
CA ASP A 126 -7.66 5.68 -8.01
C ASP A 126 -7.52 4.30 -8.66
N LEU A 127 -7.87 3.25 -7.91
CA LEU A 127 -7.72 1.86 -8.35
C LEU A 127 -9.08 1.17 -8.45
N PRO A 128 -9.34 0.42 -9.54
CA PRO A 128 -8.44 0.13 -10.66
C PRO A 128 -8.17 1.34 -11.56
N LEU A 129 -6.93 1.49 -12.05
CA LEU A 129 -6.52 2.54 -12.97
C LEU A 129 -6.49 1.97 -14.39
N THR A 130 -7.20 2.58 -15.33
CA THR A 130 -7.17 2.19 -16.75
C THR A 130 -6.57 3.31 -17.59
N LEU A 131 -5.58 2.94 -18.41
CA LEU A 131 -4.90 3.84 -19.33
C LEU A 131 -4.95 3.26 -20.74
N ARG A 132 -5.05 4.11 -21.75
CA ARG A 132 -4.86 3.71 -23.15
C ARG A 132 -3.39 3.41 -23.40
N VAL A 133 -3.09 2.49 -24.32
CA VAL A 133 -1.71 2.19 -24.76
C VAL A 133 -0.96 3.45 -25.18
N ASN A 134 -1.64 4.37 -25.88
CA ASN A 134 -1.05 5.64 -26.26
C ASN A 134 -0.73 6.52 -25.04
N GLU A 135 -1.58 6.55 -24.01
CA GLU A 135 -1.27 7.28 -22.78
C GLU A 135 -0.06 6.66 -22.08
N VAL A 136 0.03 5.32 -22.06
CA VAL A 136 1.20 4.62 -21.51
C VAL A 136 2.48 4.97 -22.27
N PHE A 137 2.40 5.04 -23.60
CA PHE A 137 3.53 5.42 -24.45
C PHE A 137 4.07 6.81 -24.12
N HIS A 138 3.20 7.77 -23.78
CA HIS A 138 3.60 9.14 -23.46
C HIS A 138 3.99 9.31 -21.98
N ASN A 139 3.20 8.73 -21.07
CA ASN A 139 3.36 8.94 -19.63
C ASN A 139 4.52 8.14 -19.03
N PHE A 140 4.94 7.06 -19.70
CA PHE A 140 6.02 6.18 -19.23
C PHE A 140 7.19 6.21 -20.22
N ASN A 141 7.63 7.40 -20.59
CA ASN A 141 8.72 7.63 -21.55
C ASN A 141 10.04 6.92 -21.19
N LYS A 142 10.30 6.68 -19.89
CA LYS A 142 11.47 5.95 -19.39
C LYS A 142 11.48 4.46 -19.76
N LEU A 143 10.35 3.89 -20.18
CA LEU A 143 10.25 2.48 -20.58
C LEU A 143 10.92 2.17 -21.92
N GLN A 144 11.33 3.20 -22.68
CA GLN A 144 12.06 3.09 -23.95
C GLN A 144 11.36 2.20 -24.99
N PHE A 145 10.03 2.24 -25.02
CA PHE A 145 9.28 1.59 -26.09
C PHE A 145 9.37 2.41 -27.37
N ASN A 146 9.66 1.76 -28.49
CA ASN A 146 9.76 2.43 -29.78
C ASN A 146 8.42 2.49 -30.51
N ARG A 147 7.48 1.60 -30.17
CA ARG A 147 6.17 1.47 -30.83
C ARG A 147 5.08 1.04 -29.84
N PRO A 148 3.81 1.46 -30.04
CA PRO A 148 2.66 1.00 -29.23
C PRO A 148 2.52 -0.52 -29.14
N THR A 149 2.85 -1.26 -30.21
CA THR A 149 2.76 -2.73 -30.22
C THR A 149 3.69 -3.38 -29.19
N GLN A 150 4.86 -2.81 -28.94
CA GLN A 150 5.80 -3.31 -27.92
C GLN A 150 5.25 -3.15 -26.50
N ILE A 151 4.44 -2.11 -26.27
CA ILE A 151 3.73 -1.93 -25.00
C ILE A 151 2.74 -3.08 -24.84
N VAL A 152 1.90 -3.33 -25.84
CA VAL A 152 0.90 -4.41 -25.78
C VAL A 152 1.58 -5.76 -25.54
N GLU A 153 2.64 -6.09 -26.27
CA GLU A 153 3.41 -7.33 -26.09
C GLU A 153 3.99 -7.46 -24.69
N TYR A 154 4.61 -6.39 -24.17
CA TYR A 154 5.16 -6.38 -22.83
C TYR A 154 4.07 -6.56 -21.78
N PHE A 155 2.95 -5.83 -21.89
CA PHE A 155 1.85 -5.91 -20.95
C PHE A 155 1.11 -7.26 -21.02
N LYS A 156 1.02 -7.90 -22.19
CA LYS A 156 0.56 -9.30 -22.33
C LYS A 156 1.45 -10.27 -21.55
N LYS A 157 2.77 -10.11 -21.63
CA LYS A 157 3.72 -10.91 -20.83
C LYS A 157 3.53 -10.62 -19.34
N LEU A 158 3.44 -9.35 -18.96
CA LEU A 158 3.25 -8.92 -17.58
C LEU A 158 1.93 -9.44 -16.99
N GLN A 159 0.85 -9.48 -17.77
CA GLN A 159 -0.42 -10.07 -17.36
C GLN A 159 -0.30 -11.57 -17.08
N LYS A 160 0.47 -12.32 -17.88
CA LYS A 160 0.73 -13.75 -17.63
C LYS A 160 1.50 -13.95 -16.32
N ASP A 161 2.51 -13.12 -16.08
CA ASP A 161 3.36 -13.21 -14.89
C ASP A 161 2.66 -12.69 -13.61
N TYR A 162 1.70 -11.77 -13.77
CA TYR A 162 1.00 -11.07 -12.69
C TYR A 162 -0.51 -10.82 -13.01
N PRO A 163 -1.34 -11.88 -13.12
CA PRO A 163 -2.74 -11.77 -13.60
C PRO A 163 -3.69 -10.95 -12.70
N ASN A 164 -3.33 -10.81 -11.42
CA ASN A 164 -4.06 -10.02 -10.43
C ASN A 164 -3.59 -8.56 -10.34
N PHE A 165 -2.52 -8.22 -11.06
CA PHE A 165 -1.94 -6.87 -11.06
C PHE A 165 -2.41 -6.06 -12.25
N VAL A 166 -2.29 -6.62 -13.46
CA VAL A 166 -2.61 -5.92 -14.70
C VAL A 166 -3.55 -6.75 -15.60
N ASN A 167 -4.32 -6.07 -16.44
CA ASN A 167 -5.17 -6.66 -17.46
C ASN A 167 -5.10 -5.85 -18.74
N LEU A 168 -5.24 -6.52 -19.88
CA LEU A 168 -5.44 -5.89 -21.17
C LEU A 168 -6.85 -6.14 -21.66
N SER A 169 -7.42 -5.14 -22.32
CA SER A 169 -8.73 -5.23 -22.94
C SER A 169 -8.81 -4.31 -24.15
N SER A 170 -9.79 -4.52 -25.00
CA SER A 170 -10.09 -3.59 -26.09
C SER A 170 -11.20 -2.63 -25.68
N SER A 171 -11.08 -1.37 -26.07
CA SER A 171 -12.12 -0.36 -25.95
C SER A 171 -13.26 -0.57 -26.95
N GLN A 172 -13.08 -1.44 -27.95
CA GLN A 172 -14.07 -1.75 -28.98
C GLN A 172 -14.19 -3.26 -29.18
N LEU A 173 -15.38 -3.72 -29.56
CA LEU A 173 -15.59 -5.13 -29.93
C LEU A 173 -14.74 -5.49 -31.15
N ASP A 174 -14.18 -6.70 -31.13
CA ASP A 174 -13.37 -7.29 -32.23
C ASP A 174 -12.14 -6.47 -32.65
N ARG A 175 -11.60 -5.65 -31.76
CA ARG A 175 -10.36 -4.90 -31.98
C ARG A 175 -9.22 -5.40 -31.09
N GLU A 176 -8.02 -5.01 -31.48
CA GLU A 176 -6.82 -5.22 -30.67
C GLU A 176 -6.94 -4.52 -29.31
N GLU A 177 -6.20 -5.05 -28.34
CA GLU A 177 -6.15 -4.51 -26.99
C GLU A 177 -5.46 -3.14 -26.99
N ASP A 178 -6.21 -2.11 -26.59
CA ASP A 178 -5.72 -0.73 -26.50
C ASP A 178 -5.86 -0.15 -25.08
N LEU A 179 -6.42 -0.91 -24.14
CA LEU A 179 -6.59 -0.53 -22.74
C LEU A 179 -5.75 -1.40 -21.82
N ILE A 180 -4.99 -0.75 -20.93
CA ILE A 180 -4.19 -1.37 -19.88
C ILE A 180 -4.82 -0.98 -18.54
N THR A 181 -5.30 -1.97 -17.78
CA THR A 181 -5.90 -1.75 -16.46
C THR A 181 -5.00 -2.31 -15.36
N PHE A 182 -4.49 -1.42 -14.51
CA PHE A 182 -3.86 -1.77 -13.24
C PHE A 182 -4.93 -1.99 -12.18
N LYS A 183 -5.12 -3.24 -11.77
CA LYS A 183 -6.09 -3.62 -10.73
C LYS A 183 -5.64 -3.19 -9.33
N ARG A 184 -4.33 -3.07 -9.13
CA ARG A 184 -3.67 -2.81 -7.84
C ARG A 184 -2.42 -1.97 -8.06
N LEU A 185 -1.93 -1.30 -7.01
CA LEU A 185 -0.69 -0.51 -7.08
C LEU A 185 0.55 -1.39 -7.20
N PHE A 186 0.58 -2.54 -6.51
CA PHE A 186 1.72 -3.46 -6.52
C PHE A 186 1.29 -4.90 -6.80
N PRO A 187 2.11 -5.68 -7.52
CA PRO A 187 1.92 -7.12 -7.66
C PRO A 187 2.20 -7.86 -6.34
N GLU A 188 1.59 -9.05 -6.17
CA GLU A 188 1.74 -9.87 -4.94
C GLU A 188 3.17 -10.31 -4.62
N LYS A 189 4.04 -10.38 -5.64
CA LYS A 189 5.45 -10.76 -5.43
C LYS A 189 6.23 -9.66 -4.69
N ILE A 190 5.76 -8.42 -4.73
CA ILE A 190 6.40 -7.28 -4.06
C ILE A 190 6.05 -7.32 -2.57
N LYS A 191 7.09 -7.28 -1.75
CA LYS A 191 6.97 -7.29 -0.29
C LYS A 191 7.42 -5.95 0.25
N PHE A 192 6.76 -5.52 1.32
CA PHE A 192 7.05 -4.27 2.00
C PHE A 192 7.95 -4.52 3.21
N GLN A 193 8.69 -3.50 3.61
CA GLN A 193 9.45 -3.51 4.85
C GLN A 193 9.49 -2.08 5.39
N LEU A 194 9.47 -1.98 6.72
CA LEU A 194 9.70 -0.70 7.38
C LEU A 194 11.17 -0.33 7.22
N SER A 195 11.44 0.94 6.95
CA SER A 195 12.79 1.48 7.09
C SER A 195 13.02 1.93 8.53
N ASN A 196 14.29 2.15 8.89
CA ASN A 196 14.63 2.70 10.19
C ASN A 196 14.16 4.15 10.36
N ARG A 197 13.72 4.86 9.30
CA ARG A 197 13.29 6.27 9.36
C ARG A 197 11.93 6.46 10.03
N TRP A 198 11.06 5.45 9.97
CA TRP A 198 9.78 5.46 10.68
C TRP A 198 9.97 5.67 12.21
N LEU A 199 11.15 5.36 12.75
CA LEU A 199 11.47 5.45 14.18
C LEU A 199 12.00 6.83 14.64
N PHE A 200 12.38 7.72 13.71
CA PHE A 200 13.09 8.97 14.01
C PHE A 200 12.40 10.22 13.44
N SER A 201 11.08 10.17 13.25
CA SER A 201 10.33 11.39 12.93
C SER A 201 10.30 12.29 14.18
N ASP A 202 11.14 13.33 14.15
CA ASP A 202 11.19 14.46 15.09
C ASP A 202 9.82 15.16 15.25
#